data_AF-Q4BUV4-F1
#
_entry.id   AF-Q4BUV4-F1
#
_cell.length_a   1.000
_cell.length_b   1.000
_cell.length_c   1.000
_cell.angle_alpha   90.00
_cell.angle_beta   90.00
_cell.angle_gamma   90.00
#
_symmetry.space_group_name_H-M   'P 1'
#
loop_
_entity.id
_entity.type
_entity.pdbx_description
1 polymer ?
#
loop_
_entity_poly.entity_id
_entity_poly.type
_entity_poly.pdbx_seq_one_letter_code
_entity_poly.pdbx_strand_id
1 'polypeptide(L)'
;MALGTLIIKEKLGTSDRETIEQIRENPYLQYFIGLNCYQQEPPLESSMLVHFRKRIDGELINKINKKIVKREIDKSDKEVKKKDCLQEKGEKIKNKGKLILDATCAPADIKYPTDLGILNQARIETERIIDGTDSSE
;
A
#
# COMPACT_ATOMS: atom_id res chain seq x y z
N MET A 1 -15.37 14.39 2.95
CA MET A 1 -15.81 14.78 1.60
C MET A 1 -14.96 15.88 0.97
N ALA A 2 -15.09 17.16 1.38
CA ALA A 2 -14.43 18.31 0.72
C ALA A 2 -12.92 18.18 0.44
N LEU A 3 -12.14 17.83 1.47
CA LEU A 3 -10.68 17.67 1.33
C LEU A 3 -10.32 16.48 0.43
N GLY A 4 -11.07 15.38 0.50
CA GLY A 4 -10.89 14.22 -0.36
C GLY A 4 -11.13 14.54 -1.83
N THR A 5 -12.21 15.27 -2.14
CA THR A 5 -12.50 15.72 -3.50
C THR A 5 -11.40 16.62 -4.07
N LEU A 6 -10.85 17.54 -3.26
CA LEU A 6 -9.72 18.38 -3.69
C LEU A 6 -8.45 17.56 -3.94
N ILE A 7 -8.16 16.55 -3.12
CA ILE A 7 -7.02 15.64 -3.34
C ILE A 7 -7.18 14.88 -4.65
N ILE A 8 -8.37 14.33 -4.93
CA ILE A 8 -8.65 13.61 -6.17
C ILE A 8 -8.44 14.55 -7.37
N LYS A 9 -8.96 15.78 -7.29
CA LYS A 9 -8.78 16.79 -8.34
C LYS A 9 -7.31 17.08 -8.62
N GLU A 10 -6.51 17.34 -7.59
CA GLU A 10 -5.07 17.62 -7.75
C GLU A 10 -4.28 16.41 -8.25
N LYS A 11 -4.73 15.18 -7.94
CA LYS A 11 -4.10 13.95 -8.42
C LYS A 11 -4.41 13.65 -9.88
N LEU A 12 -5.64 13.89 -10.32
CA LEU A 12 -6.08 13.61 -11.69
C LEU A 12 -5.81 14.78 -12.65
N GLY A 13 -5.70 16.01 -12.15
CA GLY A 13 -5.49 17.20 -12.97
C GLY A 13 -6.68 17.57 -13.87
N THR A 14 -7.87 17.04 -13.58
CA THR A 14 -9.09 17.18 -14.38
C THR A 14 -9.91 18.43 -14.02
N SER A 15 -10.89 18.75 -14.87
CA SER A 15 -11.82 19.85 -14.59
C SER A 15 -12.73 19.56 -13.39
N ASP A 16 -13.33 20.60 -12.79
CA ASP A 16 -14.23 20.44 -11.64
C ASP A 16 -15.44 19.52 -11.95
N ARG A 17 -15.96 19.58 -13.18
CA ARG A 17 -17.08 18.73 -13.63
C ARG A 17 -16.64 17.29 -13.85
N GLU A 18 -15.55 17.11 -14.56
CA GLU A 18 -14.99 15.79 -14.86
C GLU A 18 -14.57 15.04 -13.60
N THR A 19 -14.02 15.73 -12.61
CA THR A 19 -13.66 15.12 -11.32
C THR A 19 -14.89 14.54 -10.60
N ILE A 20 -16.06 15.17 -10.74
CA ILE A 20 -17.29 14.68 -10.13
C ILE A 20 -17.84 13.48 -10.89
N GLU A 21 -17.78 13.49 -12.22
CA GLU A 21 -18.15 12.29 -13.00
C GLU A 21 -17.20 11.12 -12.68
N GLN A 22 -15.90 11.36 -12.52
CA GLN A 22 -14.95 10.32 -12.09
C GLN A 22 -15.29 9.77 -10.70
N ILE A 23 -15.66 10.63 -9.75
CA ILE A 23 -16.11 10.21 -8.42
C ILE A 23 -17.42 9.41 -8.52
N ARG A 24 -18.34 9.82 -9.39
CA ARG A 24 -19.60 9.14 -9.62
C ARG A 24 -19.39 7.74 -10.19
N GLU A 25 -18.53 7.58 -11.18
CA GLU A 25 -18.27 6.30 -11.85
C GLU A 25 -17.52 5.29 -10.98
N ASN A 26 -16.72 5.77 -10.01
CA ASN A 26 -15.81 4.92 -9.26
C ASN A 26 -16.22 4.74 -7.78
N PRO A 27 -16.67 3.53 -7.37
CA PRO A 27 -17.03 3.24 -5.97
C PRO A 27 -15.90 3.50 -4.96
N TYR A 28 -14.64 3.30 -5.35
CA TYR A 28 -13.50 3.54 -4.47
C TYR A 28 -13.30 5.03 -4.18
N LEU A 29 -13.53 5.89 -5.17
CA LEU A 29 -13.45 7.34 -4.98
C LEU A 29 -14.60 7.84 -4.10
N GLN A 30 -15.80 7.26 -4.23
CA GLN A 30 -16.92 7.53 -3.33
C GLN A 30 -16.60 7.13 -1.88
N TYR A 31 -16.02 5.94 -1.68
CA TYR A 31 -15.58 5.51 -0.37
C TYR A 31 -14.48 6.43 0.20
N PHE A 32 -13.51 6.84 -0.61
CA PHE A 32 -12.42 7.74 -0.21
C PHE A 32 -12.93 9.11 0.27
N ILE A 33 -13.96 9.68 -0.38
CA ILE A 33 -14.55 10.95 0.08
C ILE A 33 -15.41 10.79 1.35
N GLY A 34 -15.67 9.54 1.78
CA GLY A 34 -16.37 9.20 3.02
C GLY A 34 -17.83 8.78 2.81
N LEU A 35 -18.21 8.28 1.63
CA LEU A 35 -19.52 7.66 1.42
C LEU A 35 -19.47 6.18 1.82
N ASN A 36 -20.48 5.73 2.56
CA ASN A 36 -20.55 4.34 3.05
C ASN A 36 -21.05 3.37 1.99
N CYS A 37 -21.84 3.86 1.03
CA CYS A 37 -22.47 3.08 -0.03
C CYS A 37 -22.27 3.78 -1.37
N TYR A 38 -22.21 2.98 -2.44
CA TYR A 38 -22.18 3.49 -3.79
C TYR A 38 -23.51 4.15 -4.17
N GLN A 39 -23.44 5.32 -4.80
CA GLN A 39 -24.59 6.06 -5.32
C GLN A 39 -24.33 6.43 -6.78
N GLN A 40 -25.33 6.19 -7.64
CA GLN A 40 -25.26 6.53 -9.07
C GLN A 40 -25.45 8.03 -9.32
N GLU A 41 -26.05 8.75 -8.39
CA GLU A 41 -26.21 10.20 -8.47
C GLU A 41 -24.90 10.90 -8.07
N PRO A 42 -24.58 12.05 -8.70
CA PRO A 42 -23.39 12.81 -8.34
C PRO A 42 -23.49 13.27 -6.87
N PRO A 43 -22.52 12.93 -6.00
CA PRO A 43 -22.63 13.23 -4.57
C PRO A 43 -22.44 14.73 -4.25
N LEU A 44 -21.90 15.50 -5.18
CA LEU A 44 -21.57 16.92 -5.05
C LEU A 44 -21.84 17.64 -6.37
N GLU A 45 -22.17 18.93 -6.29
CA GLU A 45 -22.26 19.80 -7.46
C GLU A 45 -20.88 20.41 -7.79
N SER A 46 -20.56 20.54 -9.08
CA SER A 46 -19.27 21.09 -9.54
C SER A 46 -18.93 22.49 -9.03
N SER A 47 -19.94 23.31 -8.79
CA SER A 47 -19.79 24.65 -8.20
C SER A 47 -19.26 24.60 -6.76
N MET A 48 -19.52 23.53 -6.00
CA MET A 48 -19.10 23.39 -4.60
C MET A 48 -17.58 23.30 -4.42
N LEU A 49 -16.86 22.82 -5.44
CA LEU A 49 -15.40 22.76 -5.43
C LEU A 49 -14.75 24.14 -5.27
N VAL A 50 -15.37 25.19 -5.83
CA VAL A 50 -14.92 26.58 -5.66
C VAL A 50 -14.99 26.99 -4.18
N HIS A 51 -16.09 26.63 -3.50
CA HIS A 51 -16.27 26.92 -2.09
C HIS A 51 -15.35 26.10 -1.19
N PHE A 52 -14.95 24.89 -1.60
CA PHE A 52 -13.95 24.11 -0.88
C PHE A 52 -12.56 24.73 -1.00
N ARG A 53 -12.17 25.20 -2.18
CA ARG A 53 -10.88 25.90 -2.36
C ARG A 53 -10.79 27.17 -1.52
N LYS A 54 -11.86 27.97 -1.46
CA LYS A 54 -11.91 29.18 -0.60
C LYS A 54 -11.87 28.91 0.90
N ARG A 55 -12.24 27.70 1.34
CA ARG A 55 -12.27 27.32 2.76
C ARG A 55 -11.01 26.57 3.18
N ILE A 56 -10.37 25.86 2.26
CA ILE A 56 -9.18 25.05 2.48
C ILE A 56 -8.02 25.75 1.77
N ASP A 57 -7.58 26.86 2.35
CA ASP A 57 -6.48 27.64 1.80
C ASP A 57 -5.14 26.93 1.98
N GLY A 58 -4.18 27.26 1.11
CA GLY A 58 -2.82 26.73 1.18
C GLY A 58 -2.14 26.97 2.53
N GLU A 59 -2.46 28.07 3.20
CA GLU A 59 -1.95 28.36 4.55
C GLU A 59 -2.44 27.35 5.59
N LEU A 60 -3.72 26.97 5.52
CA LEU A 60 -4.31 25.97 6.40
C LEU A 60 -3.66 24.60 6.16
N ILE A 61 -3.49 24.22 4.90
CA ILE A 61 -2.81 22.97 4.52
C ILE A 61 -1.37 22.97 5.04
N ASN A 62 -0.62 24.04 4.84
CA ASN A 62 0.74 24.17 5.33
C ASN A 62 0.83 24.11 6.86
N LYS A 63 -0.15 24.69 7.57
CA LYS A 63 -0.23 24.60 9.04
C LYS A 63 -0.49 23.17 9.50
N ILE A 64 -1.34 22.43 8.80
CA ILE A 64 -1.60 21.01 9.07
C ILE A 64 -0.33 20.18 8.81
N ASN A 65 0.35 20.38 7.68
CA ASN A 65 1.61 19.70 7.36
C ASN A 65 2.67 19.93 8.44
N LYS A 66 2.84 21.19 8.89
CA LYS A 66 3.75 21.53 10.00
C LYS A 66 3.38 20.79 11.30
N LYS A 67 2.09 20.65 11.61
CA LYS A 67 1.65 19.92 12.81
C LYS A 67 1.91 18.41 12.71
N ILE A 68 1.71 17.82 11.53
CA ILE A 68 1.99 16.40 11.29
C ILE A 68 3.48 16.12 11.49
N VAL A 69 4.35 16.91 10.85
CA VAL A 69 5.82 16.76 10.98
C VAL A 69 6.27 16.93 12.44
N LYS A 70 5.77 17.96 13.14
CA LYS A 70 6.10 18.17 14.56
C LYS A 70 5.74 16.97 15.44
N ARG A 71 4.57 16.36 15.23
CA ARG A 71 4.15 15.18 15.99
C ARG A 71 5.08 13.99 15.79
N GLU A 72 5.58 13.78 14.57
CA GLU A 72 6.51 12.68 14.30
C GLU A 72 7.87 12.92 14.99
N ILE A 73 8.37 14.16 14.96
CA ILE A 73 9.59 14.55 15.69
C ILE A 73 9.41 14.34 17.21
N ASP A 74 8.28 14.79 17.77
CA ASP A 74 7.99 14.63 19.19
C ASP A 74 7.85 13.16 19.61
N LYS A 75 7.37 12.28 18.72
CA LYS A 75 7.31 10.83 18.95
C LYS A 75 8.71 10.22 18.94
N SER A 76 9.55 10.56 17.97
CA SER A 76 10.94 10.07 17.94
C SER A 76 11.73 10.50 19.18
N ASP A 77 11.57 11.74 19.64
CA ASP A 77 12.27 12.24 20.83
C ASP A 77 11.81 11.54 22.12
N LYS A 78 10.53 11.17 22.20
CA LYS A 78 9.98 10.37 23.32
C LYS A 78 10.46 8.93 23.28
N GLU A 79 10.60 8.32 22.10
CA GLU A 79 11.15 6.96 21.98
C GLU A 79 12.65 6.90 22.30
N VAL A 80 13.44 7.91 21.94
CA VAL A 80 14.85 8.01 22.32
C VAL A 80 14.97 8.14 23.85
N LYS A 81 14.22 9.05 24.49
CA LYS A 81 14.23 9.19 25.95
C LYS A 81 13.75 7.95 26.71
N LYS A 82 12.83 7.16 26.13
CA LYS A 82 12.34 5.92 26.76
C LYS A 82 13.33 4.76 26.59
N LYS A 83 14.15 4.77 25.54
CA LYS A 83 15.23 3.79 25.32
C LYS A 83 16.47 4.08 26.18
N ASP A 84 16.71 5.33 26.54
CA ASP A 84 17.83 5.70 27.43
C ASP A 84 17.59 5.28 28.91
N CYS A 85 16.34 5.04 29.32
CA CYS A 85 16.03 4.53 30.67
C CYS A 85 16.00 2.99 30.79
N LEU A 86 16.20 2.23 29.70
CA LEU A 86 16.09 0.77 29.70
C LEU A 86 17.33 0.03 29.14
N GLN A 87 18.44 0.73 28.94
CA GLN A 87 19.70 0.11 28.52
C GLN A 87 20.63 -0.18 29.71
N GLU A 88 20.19 -1.07 30.59
CA GLU A 88 21.13 -1.97 31.26
C GLU A 88 20.75 -3.41 30.94
N LYS A 89 21.69 -4.11 30.28
CA LYS A 89 21.72 -5.55 29.98
C LYS A 89 20.87 -6.03 28.80
N GLY A 90 21.49 -5.98 27.62
CA GLY A 90 21.11 -6.81 26.48
C GLY A 90 22.28 -6.90 25.51
N GLU A 91 22.99 -8.04 25.49
CA GLU A 91 24.05 -8.32 24.53
C GLU A 91 23.56 -8.06 23.10
N LYS A 92 24.40 -7.38 22.31
CA LYS A 92 24.13 -7.08 20.90
C LYS A 92 24.10 -8.38 20.10
N ILE A 93 22.92 -9.00 19.99
CA ILE A 93 22.68 -10.08 19.02
C ILE A 93 22.86 -9.45 17.64
N LYS A 94 24.00 -9.71 17.01
CA LYS A 94 24.27 -9.29 15.62
C LYS A 94 23.29 -10.02 14.72
N ASN A 95 22.41 -9.28 14.07
CA ASN A 95 21.48 -9.78 13.06
C ASN A 95 22.25 -10.45 11.92
N LYS A 96 22.13 -11.77 11.79
CA LYS A 96 22.72 -12.57 10.70
C LYS A 96 21.77 -12.77 9.51
N GLY A 97 20.87 -11.81 9.27
CA GLY A 97 19.91 -11.84 8.17
C GLY A 97 20.42 -11.07 6.94
N LYS A 98 19.97 -11.47 5.74
CA LYS A 98 20.20 -10.73 4.50
C LYS A 98 19.07 -9.70 4.31
N LEU A 99 19.42 -8.42 4.25
CA LEU A 99 18.45 -7.34 3.99
C LEU A 99 18.27 -7.17 2.48
N ILE A 100 17.04 -7.31 1.99
CA ILE A 100 16.68 -7.02 0.59
C ILE A 100 16.17 -5.58 0.55
N LEU A 101 16.85 -4.71 -0.21
CA LEU A 101 16.57 -3.27 -0.28
C LEU A 101 15.62 -2.89 -1.43
N ASP A 102 15.50 -3.75 -2.44
CA ASP A 102 14.68 -3.54 -3.64
C ASP A 102 13.75 -4.74 -3.85
N ALA A 103 12.49 -4.47 -4.21
CA ALA A 103 11.49 -5.49 -4.50
C ALA A 103 11.87 -6.37 -5.71
N THR A 104 12.68 -5.84 -6.64
CA THR A 104 13.18 -6.62 -7.79
C THR A 104 14.20 -7.70 -7.39
N CYS A 105 14.80 -7.59 -6.20
CA CYS A 105 15.85 -8.47 -5.70
C CYS A 105 15.32 -9.60 -4.81
N ALA A 106 14.01 -9.83 -4.80
CA ALA A 106 13.43 -10.99 -4.11
C ALA A 106 13.99 -12.29 -4.72
N PRO A 107 14.57 -13.19 -3.91
CA PRO A 107 15.04 -14.48 -4.41
C PRO A 107 13.84 -15.23 -4.95
N ALA A 108 13.87 -15.52 -6.25
CA ALA A 108 12.92 -16.44 -6.85
C ALA A 108 13.38 -17.87 -6.52
N ASP A 109 12.54 -18.66 -5.86
CA ASP A 109 12.78 -20.08 -5.60
C ASP A 109 12.60 -20.91 -6.89
N ILE A 110 13.35 -20.54 -7.93
CA ILE A 110 13.35 -21.17 -9.24
C ILE A 110 14.67 -21.93 -9.38
N LYS A 111 14.57 -23.22 -9.67
CA LYS A 111 15.73 -24.09 -9.86
C LYS A 111 16.35 -23.80 -11.24
N TYR A 112 17.57 -23.26 -11.26
CA TYR A 112 18.33 -23.01 -12.50
C TYR A 112 19.29 -24.18 -12.80
N PRO A 113 19.57 -24.54 -14.08
CA PRO A 113 19.03 -24.01 -15.32
C PRO A 113 17.62 -24.54 -15.64
N THR A 114 16.82 -23.72 -16.32
CA THR A 114 15.38 -23.88 -16.58
C THR A 114 14.96 -25.32 -16.91
N ASP A 115 14.06 -25.81 -16.07
CA ASP A 115 13.04 -26.86 -16.28
C ASP A 115 13.49 -28.29 -16.61
N LEU A 116 14.76 -28.56 -16.95
CA LEU A 116 15.24 -29.94 -17.16
C LEU A 116 15.14 -30.79 -15.89
N GLY A 117 15.43 -30.19 -14.73
CA GLY A 117 15.31 -30.86 -13.44
C GLY A 117 13.84 -31.16 -13.07
N ILE A 118 12.92 -30.29 -13.46
CA ILE A 118 11.48 -30.44 -13.20
C ILE A 118 10.92 -31.57 -14.07
N LEU A 119 11.30 -31.62 -15.35
CA LEU A 119 10.90 -32.71 -16.25
C LEU A 119 11.40 -34.07 -15.77
N ASN A 120 12.64 -34.16 -15.29
CA ASN A 120 13.15 -35.40 -14.72
C ASN A 120 12.41 -35.82 -13.44
N GLN A 121 12.08 -34.86 -12.57
CA GLN A 121 11.25 -35.13 -11.39
C GLN A 121 9.86 -35.64 -11.78
N ALA A 122 9.19 -34.99 -12.74
CA ALA A 122 7.91 -35.45 -13.25
C ALA A 122 7.99 -36.88 -13.81
N ARG A 123 9.04 -37.20 -14.59
CA ARG A 123 9.29 -38.56 -15.11
C ARG A 123 9.38 -39.59 -13.99
N ILE A 124 10.21 -39.33 -12.98
CA ILE A 124 10.42 -40.25 -11.84
C ILE A 124 9.10 -40.50 -11.09
N GLU A 125 8.31 -39.44 -10.87
CA GLU A 125 7.02 -39.58 -10.19
C GLU A 125 6.01 -40.38 -11.03
N THR A 126 5.99 -40.18 -12.36
CA THR A 126 5.12 -40.98 -13.25
C THR A 126 5.54 -42.44 -13.32
N GLU A 127 6.84 -42.75 -13.38
CA GLU A 127 7.35 -44.13 -13.35
C GLU A 127 6.96 -44.82 -12.05
N ARG A 128 7.09 -44.13 -10.91
CA ARG A 128 6.67 -44.66 -9.61
C ARG A 128 5.17 -44.98 -9.55
N ILE A 129 4.32 -44.16 -10.16
CA ILE A 129 2.88 -44.40 -10.22
C ILE A 129 2.58 -45.65 -11.06
N ILE A 130 3.23 -45.79 -12.23
CA ILE A 130 3.05 -46.94 -13.13
C ILE A 130 3.54 -48.23 -12.46
N ASP A 131 4.74 -48.23 -11.89
CA ASP A 131 5.30 -49.39 -11.18
C ASP A 131 4.42 -49.77 -9.96
N GLY A 132 3.84 -48.77 -9.29
CA GLY A 132 2.90 -48.97 -8.19
C GLY A 132 1.56 -49.56 -8.62
N THR A 133 1.10 -49.30 -9.84
CA THR A 133 -0.12 -49.92 -10.39
C THR A 133 0.12 -51.33 -10.91
N ASP A 134 1.28 -51.57 -11.55
CA ASP A 134 1.61 -52.86 -12.16
C ASP A 134 2.02 -53.91 -11.12
N SER A 135 2.43 -53.50 -9.92
CA SER A 135 2.73 -54.40 -8.78
C SER A 135 1.50 -54.78 -7.95
N SER A 136 0.29 -54.36 -8.37
CA SER A 136 -0.98 -54.69 -7.71
C SER A 136 -1.86 -55.71 -8.46
N GLU A 137 -1.32 -56.37 -9.49
CA GLU A 137 -1.80 -57.65 -10.05
C GLU A 137 -0.93 -58.83 -9.56
#